data_AF-A0A7J4R0A0-F1
#
_entry.id   AF-A0A7J4R0A0-F1
#
_cell.length_a   1.000
_cell.length_b   1.000
_cell.length_c   1.000
_cell.angle_alpha   90.00
_cell.angle_beta   90.00
_cell.angle_gamma   90.00
#
_symmetry.space_group_name_H-M   'P 1'
#
loop_
_entity.id
_entity.type
_entity.pdbx_description
1 polymer ?
#
loop_
_entity_poly.entity_id
_entity_poly.type
_entity_poly.pdbx_seq_one_letter_code
_entity_poly.pdbx_strand_id
1 'polypeptide(L)'
;SSGKSESKAKSQPKKTQSKPKSKPKAGGLFGAKRPKKTYEGEPGGKADWFLEEALDTVYDPHGTGKSVKGATILARSSEGNVRVRDVVRAYALQGRDGVLELAWTNPITEYLIEAFDAC
;
A
#
# COMPACT_ATOMS: atom_id res chain seq x y z
N SER A 1 -46.99 53.22 14.22
CA SER A 1 -45.74 52.54 14.65
C SER A 1 -45.72 51.13 14.11
N SER A 2 -44.66 50.82 13.37
CA SER A 2 -44.52 49.67 12.49
C SER A 2 -44.38 48.34 13.23
N GLY A 3 -45.16 47.34 12.81
CA GLY A 3 -44.85 45.93 13.02
C GLY A 3 -43.76 45.51 12.04
N LYS A 4 -42.71 44.86 12.55
CA LYS A 4 -41.58 44.36 11.75
C LYS A 4 -41.51 42.85 11.91
N SER A 5 -42.16 42.14 10.99
CA SER A 5 -41.91 40.74 10.68
C SER A 5 -40.53 40.62 10.04
N GLU A 6 -39.61 39.93 10.69
CA GLU A 6 -38.30 39.64 10.12
C GLU A 6 -38.23 38.16 9.74
N SER A 7 -38.51 37.90 8.46
CA SER A 7 -38.25 36.63 7.79
C SER A 7 -36.75 36.42 7.65
N LYS A 8 -36.16 35.47 8.38
CA LYS A 8 -34.76 35.06 8.21
C LYS A 8 -34.66 33.79 7.38
N ALA A 9 -34.59 33.96 6.07
CA ALA A 9 -34.03 32.98 5.16
C ALA A 9 -32.50 33.17 5.09
N LYS A 10 -31.70 32.17 5.49
CA LYS A 10 -30.58 31.65 4.66
C LYS A 10 -29.73 30.58 5.35
N SER A 11 -29.43 29.58 4.53
CA SER A 11 -28.13 28.89 4.39
C SER A 11 -27.80 27.77 5.38
N GLN A 12 -28.38 26.62 5.11
CA GLN A 12 -27.81 25.31 5.43
C GLN A 12 -26.53 25.09 4.60
N PRO A 13 -25.36 24.75 5.20
CA PRO A 13 -24.16 24.46 4.43
C PRO A 13 -24.30 23.09 3.75
N LYS A 14 -24.62 23.11 2.46
CA LYS A 14 -24.47 21.96 1.56
C LYS A 14 -22.99 21.84 1.19
N LYS A 15 -22.23 21.00 1.90
CA LYS A 15 -20.89 20.56 1.46
C LYS A 15 -20.83 19.05 1.32
N THR A 16 -20.82 18.67 0.04
CA THR A 16 -20.03 17.59 -0.56
C THR A 16 -20.22 16.19 0.02
N GLN A 17 -21.18 15.47 -0.58
CA GLN A 17 -21.11 14.02 -0.73
C GLN A 17 -19.70 13.63 -1.17
N SER A 18 -18.94 13.05 -0.26
CA SER A 18 -17.71 12.35 -0.58
C SER A 18 -18.11 11.19 -1.48
N LYS A 19 -17.87 11.33 -2.79
CA LYS A 19 -17.99 10.20 -3.72
C LYS A 19 -17.15 9.06 -3.13
N PRO A 20 -17.72 7.88 -2.86
CA PRO A 20 -16.92 6.74 -2.46
C PRO A 20 -15.91 6.50 -3.58
N LYS A 21 -14.61 6.50 -3.22
CA LYS A 21 -13.51 6.08 -4.09
C LYS A 21 -13.95 4.76 -4.70
N SER A 22 -14.25 4.76 -6.00
CA SER A 22 -14.71 3.59 -6.72
C SER A 22 -13.63 2.53 -6.60
N LYS A 23 -13.83 1.59 -5.67
CA LYS A 23 -12.99 0.41 -5.54
C LYS A 23 -13.14 -0.32 -6.87
N PRO A 24 -12.08 -0.50 -7.69
CA PRO A 24 -12.22 -1.28 -8.89
C PRO A 24 -12.78 -2.64 -8.47
N LYS A 25 -13.87 -3.07 -9.14
CA LYS A 25 -14.42 -4.40 -8.90
C LYS A 25 -13.31 -5.39 -9.23
N ALA A 26 -12.79 -6.05 -8.20
CA ALA A 26 -11.84 -7.13 -8.35
C ALA A 26 -12.48 -8.17 -9.28
N GLY A 27 -11.92 -8.25 -10.49
CA GLY A 27 -12.28 -9.25 -11.46
C GLY A 27 -11.96 -10.64 -10.93
N GLY A 28 -12.84 -11.58 -11.28
CA GLY A 28 -12.71 -13.05 -11.30
C GLY A 28 -11.64 -13.72 -10.45
N LEU A 29 -12.10 -14.72 -9.68
CA LEU A 29 -11.39 -15.61 -8.76
C LEU A 29 -10.02 -16.18 -9.16
N PHE A 30 -9.56 -16.08 -10.41
CA PHE A 30 -8.23 -16.53 -10.82
C PHE A 30 -7.76 -15.67 -12.00
N GLY A 31 -6.73 -14.85 -11.81
CA GLY A 31 -6.03 -14.18 -12.92
C GLY A 31 -6.27 -12.68 -13.08
N ALA A 32 -6.52 -11.93 -12.01
CA ALA A 32 -6.33 -10.48 -12.05
C ALA A 32 -4.87 -10.20 -12.45
N LYS A 33 -4.66 -9.80 -13.70
CA LYS A 33 -3.37 -9.44 -14.28
C LYS A 33 -2.67 -8.48 -13.31
N ARG A 34 -1.58 -8.95 -12.68
CA ARG A 34 -0.81 -8.16 -11.70
C ARG A 34 -0.55 -6.78 -12.33
N PRO A 35 -0.86 -5.67 -11.64
CA PRO A 35 -0.56 -4.35 -12.16
C PRO A 35 0.93 -4.30 -12.50
N LYS A 36 1.28 -3.93 -13.73
CA LYS A 36 2.67 -3.67 -14.09
C LYS A 36 2.95 -2.22 -13.75
N LYS A 37 3.81 -1.99 -12.77
CA LYS A 37 4.33 -0.68 -12.41
C LYS A 37 5.82 -0.71 -12.64
N THR A 38 6.38 0.40 -13.10
CA THR A 38 7.80 0.52 -13.39
C THR A 38 8.35 1.77 -12.72
N TYR A 39 9.57 1.69 -12.20
CA TYR A 39 10.25 2.83 -11.59
C TYR A 39 11.14 3.55 -12.61
N GLU A 40 10.85 4.83 -12.88
CA GLU A 40 11.62 5.69 -13.80
C GLU A 40 12.33 6.85 -13.07
N GLY A 41 12.46 6.77 -11.74
CA GLY A 41 13.05 7.83 -10.90
C GLY A 41 14.57 7.69 -10.67
N GLU A 42 15.08 8.50 -9.74
CA GLU A 42 16.50 8.55 -9.39
C GLU A 42 16.98 7.24 -8.72
N PRO A 43 18.22 6.78 -9.00
CA PRO A 43 18.85 5.69 -8.26
C PRO A 43 18.77 5.91 -6.75
N GLY A 44 18.11 4.98 -6.05
CA GLY A 44 17.89 5.05 -4.59
C GLY A 44 16.45 5.37 -4.16
N GLY A 45 15.63 5.99 -5.02
CA GLY A 45 14.23 6.28 -4.69
C GLY A 45 13.26 5.10 -4.93
N LYS A 46 13.75 4.01 -5.55
CA LYS A 46 12.91 2.84 -5.90
C LYS A 46 12.25 2.20 -4.69
N ALA A 47 12.94 2.14 -3.54
CA ALA A 47 12.40 1.54 -2.32
C ALA A 47 11.17 2.28 -1.80
N ASP A 48 11.27 3.59 -1.65
CA ASP A 48 10.16 4.41 -1.16
C ASP A 48 9.02 4.46 -2.18
N TRP A 49 9.34 4.62 -3.47
CA TRP A 49 8.35 4.53 -4.54
C TRP A 49 7.62 3.18 -4.53
N PHE A 50 8.32 2.05 -4.38
CA PHE A 50 7.69 0.74 -4.37
C PHE A 50 6.73 0.58 -3.18
N LEU A 51 7.13 1.10 -2.01
CA LEU A 51 6.32 1.06 -0.79
C LEU A 51 5.05 1.91 -0.89
N GLU A 52 5.07 3.00 -1.66
CA GLU A 52 3.92 3.89 -1.84
C GLU A 52 3.03 3.45 -3.02
N GLU A 53 3.65 3.13 -4.15
CA GLU A 53 2.97 2.96 -5.42
C GLU A 53 2.81 1.50 -5.80
N ALA A 54 3.71 0.57 -5.46
CA ALA A 54 3.76 -0.76 -6.09
C ALA A 54 3.52 -1.97 -5.17
N LEU A 55 3.21 -1.77 -3.88
CA LEU A 55 2.88 -2.90 -2.97
C LEU A 55 1.66 -3.72 -3.39
N ASP A 56 0.78 -3.17 -4.24
CA ASP A 56 -0.35 -3.89 -4.83
C ASP A 56 0.06 -4.89 -5.93
N THR A 57 1.31 -4.85 -6.38
CA THR A 57 1.87 -5.80 -7.35
C THR A 57 2.36 -7.10 -6.69
N VAL A 58 2.54 -7.09 -5.37
CA VAL A 58 2.99 -8.24 -4.57
C VAL A 58 1.94 -9.35 -4.60
N TYR A 59 2.39 -10.59 -4.83
CA TYR A 59 1.51 -11.74 -4.90
C TYR A 59 1.06 -12.13 -3.49
N ASP A 60 -0.26 -12.16 -3.26
CA ASP A 60 -0.87 -12.74 -2.07
C ASP A 60 -1.42 -14.14 -2.44
N PRO A 61 -0.69 -15.23 -2.16
CA PRO A 61 -1.14 -16.60 -2.49
C PRO A 61 -2.42 -16.98 -1.77
N HIS A 62 -2.75 -16.32 -0.65
CA HIS A 62 -3.96 -16.60 0.10
C HIS A 62 -5.20 -15.91 -0.48
N GLY A 63 -5.04 -15.09 -1.54
CA GLY A 63 -6.15 -14.46 -2.24
C GLY A 63 -7.04 -13.64 -1.32
N THR A 64 -6.50 -13.14 -0.20
CA THR A 64 -7.30 -12.48 0.84
C THR A 64 -7.88 -11.15 0.36
N GLY A 65 -7.40 -10.66 -0.80
CA GLY A 65 -7.75 -9.38 -1.39
C GLY A 65 -7.25 -8.19 -0.58
N LYS A 66 -6.41 -8.43 0.45
CA LYS A 66 -5.81 -7.38 1.25
C LYS A 66 -4.43 -7.05 0.70
N SER A 67 -4.29 -5.82 0.21
CA SER A 67 -3.00 -5.27 -0.18
C SER A 67 -2.02 -5.33 1.01
N VAL A 68 -0.83 -5.84 0.75
CA VAL A 68 0.29 -5.80 1.70
C VAL A 68 0.61 -4.33 1.99
N LYS A 69 0.85 -4.00 3.26
CA LYS A 69 1.21 -2.64 3.68
C LYS A 69 2.65 -2.61 4.13
N GLY A 70 3.35 -1.49 3.92
CA GLY A 70 4.72 -1.31 4.41
C GLY A 70 4.87 -1.45 5.94
N ALA A 71 3.78 -1.28 6.70
CA ALA A 71 3.76 -1.48 8.15
C ALA A 71 3.45 -2.93 8.58
N THR A 72 3.08 -3.81 7.65
CA THR A 72 2.78 -5.21 7.96
C THR A 72 4.03 -5.87 8.52
N ILE A 73 3.87 -6.55 9.65
CA ILE A 73 4.93 -7.31 10.31
C ILE A 73 5.03 -8.67 9.64
N LEU A 74 6.19 -9.00 9.11
CA LEU A 74 6.49 -10.29 8.47
C LEU A 74 7.03 -11.31 9.46
N ALA A 75 7.85 -10.84 10.41
CA ALA A 75 8.39 -11.68 11.47
C ALA A 75 8.54 -10.90 12.79
N ARG A 76 8.51 -11.62 13.91
CA ARG A 76 8.70 -11.08 15.26
C ARG A 76 9.80 -11.85 15.96
N SER A 77 10.75 -11.15 16.57
CA SER A 77 11.70 -11.69 17.53
C SER A 77 11.67 -10.88 18.83
N SER A 78 12.44 -11.35 19.82
CA SER A 78 12.67 -10.61 21.06
C SER A 78 13.39 -9.27 20.83
N GLU A 79 14.13 -9.13 19.72
CA GLU A 79 14.88 -7.92 19.37
C GLU A 79 14.03 -6.90 18.60
N GLY A 80 12.93 -7.34 18.00
CA GLY A 80 12.01 -6.45 17.32
C GLY A 80 11.14 -7.11 16.27
N ASN A 81 10.36 -6.27 15.60
CA ASN A 81 9.48 -6.68 14.51
C ASN A 81 10.14 -6.34 13.18
N VAL A 82 10.21 -7.31 12.27
CA VAL A 82 10.59 -7.08 10.88
C VAL A 82 9.34 -6.74 10.08
N ARG A 83 9.30 -5.57 9.46
CA ARG A 83 8.18 -5.13 8.64
C ARG A 83 8.54 -5.19 7.16
N VAL A 84 7.50 -5.18 6.32
CA VAL A 84 7.62 -5.10 4.86
C VAL A 84 8.54 -3.96 4.42
N ARG A 85 8.40 -2.76 5.01
CA ARG A 85 9.28 -1.63 4.68
C ARG A 85 10.76 -1.91 4.95
N ASP A 86 11.05 -2.67 6.02
CA ASP A 86 12.41 -2.91 6.47
C ASP A 86 13.08 -3.88 5.49
N VAL A 87 12.35 -4.92 5.06
CA VAL A 87 12.78 -5.85 4.02
C VAL A 87 13.05 -5.14 2.71
N VAL A 88 12.11 -4.33 2.20
CA VAL A 88 12.27 -3.64 0.91
C VAL A 88 13.47 -2.68 0.94
N ARG A 89 13.64 -1.91 2.01
CA ARG A 89 14.76 -0.97 2.13
C ARG A 89 16.09 -1.69 2.29
N ALA A 90 16.16 -2.73 3.12
CA ALA A 90 17.38 -3.52 3.28
C ALA A 90 17.77 -4.20 1.96
N TYR A 91 16.80 -4.77 1.24
CA TYR A 91 17.02 -5.36 -0.08
C TYR A 91 17.51 -4.33 -1.11
N ALA A 92 16.90 -3.14 -1.16
CA ALA A 92 17.31 -2.09 -2.09
C ALA A 92 18.75 -1.59 -1.84
N LEU A 93 19.24 -1.68 -0.60
CA LEU A 93 20.59 -1.22 -0.23
C LEU A 93 21.66 -2.31 -0.38
N GLN A 94 21.33 -3.55 -0.01
CA GLN A 94 22.32 -4.62 0.20
C GLN A 94 21.94 -5.93 -0.52
N GLY A 95 20.88 -5.95 -1.33
CA GLY A 95 20.38 -7.16 -1.97
C GLY A 95 19.86 -8.18 -0.96
N ARG A 96 19.88 -9.47 -1.34
CA ARG A 96 19.37 -10.56 -0.49
C ARG A 96 20.09 -10.64 0.87
N ASP A 97 21.38 -10.30 0.90
CA ASP A 97 22.21 -10.35 2.12
C ASP A 97 21.83 -9.31 3.18
N GLY A 98 21.16 -8.21 2.77
CA GLY A 98 20.63 -7.22 3.71
C GLY A 98 19.35 -7.67 4.43
N VAL A 99 18.64 -8.65 3.88
CA VAL A 99 17.36 -9.11 4.43
C VAL A 99 17.63 -10.06 5.58
N LEU A 100 17.15 -9.70 6.78
CA LEU A 100 17.29 -10.49 8.00
C LEU A 100 16.82 -11.94 7.78
N GLU A 101 17.60 -12.92 8.25
CA GLU A 101 17.30 -14.35 8.16
C GLU A 101 15.87 -14.68 8.62
N LEU A 102 15.44 -14.04 9.70
CA LEU A 102 14.11 -14.23 10.26
C LEU A 102 13.00 -13.83 9.28
N ALA A 103 13.22 -12.82 8.43
CA ALA A 103 12.24 -12.40 7.42
C ALA A 103 12.01 -13.49 6.37
N TRP A 104 13.05 -14.26 6.04
CA TRP A 104 12.99 -15.35 5.07
C TRP A 104 12.14 -16.53 5.53
N THR A 105 11.80 -16.61 6.82
CA THR A 105 10.84 -17.60 7.32
C THR A 105 9.41 -17.35 6.83
N ASN A 106 9.12 -16.14 6.31
CA ASN A 106 7.83 -15.77 5.76
C ASN A 106 7.86 -15.78 4.22
N PRO A 107 7.01 -16.57 3.53
CA PRO A 107 7.01 -16.67 2.07
C PRO A 107 6.70 -15.33 1.37
N ILE A 108 6.04 -14.39 2.04
CA ILE A 108 5.75 -13.06 1.49
C ILE A 108 7.05 -12.30 1.18
N THR A 109 8.14 -12.57 1.90
CA THR A 109 9.45 -11.93 1.68
C THR A 109 9.96 -12.18 0.26
N GLU A 110 9.83 -13.40 -0.25
CA GLU A 110 10.26 -13.73 -1.61
C GLU A 110 9.38 -13.02 -2.65
N TYR A 111 8.05 -13.02 -2.47
CA TYR A 111 7.14 -12.31 -3.37
C TYR A 111 7.31 -10.79 -3.38
N LEU A 112 7.74 -10.21 -2.26
CA LEU A 112 8.10 -8.80 -2.17
C LEU A 112 9.31 -8.48 -3.03
N ILE A 113 10.35 -9.31 -2.94
CA ILE A 113 11.59 -9.13 -3.69
C ILE A 113 11.35 -9.32 -5.18
N GLU A 114 10.64 -10.38 -5.58
CA GLU A 114 10.28 -10.60 -6.97
C GLU A 114 9.44 -9.44 -7.55
N ALA A 115 8.48 -8.93 -6.78
CA ALA A 115 7.69 -7.78 -7.21
C ALA A 115 8.54 -6.51 -7.30
N PHE A 116 9.48 -6.31 -6.38
CA PHE A 116 10.40 -5.18 -6.40
C PHE A 116 11.33 -5.22 -7.61
N ASP A 117 11.87 -6.38 -7.96
CA ASP A 117 12.75 -6.57 -9.12
C ASP A 117 11.99 -6.47 -10.46
N ALA A 118 10.70 -6.83 -10.47
CA ALA A 118 9.85 -6.73 -11.64
C ALA A 118 9.36 -5.29 -11.95
N CYS A 119 9.52 -4.37 -11.00
CA CYS A 119 9.22 -2.95 -11.16
C CYS A 119 10.46 -2.15 -11.59
#